data_AF-A0A8K1DCU9-F1
#
_entry.id   AF-A0A8K1DCU9-F1
#
_cell.length_a   1.000
_cell.length_b   1.000
_cell.length_c   1.000
_cell.angle_alpha   90.00
_cell.angle_beta   90.00
_cell.angle_gamma   90.00
#
_symmetry.space_group_name_H-M   'P 1'
#
loop_
_entity.id
_entity.type
_entity.pdbx_description
1 polymer ?
#
loop_
_entity_poly.entity_id
_entity_poly.type
_entity_poly.pdbx_seq_one_letter_code
_entity_poly.pdbx_strand_id
1 'polypeptide(L)'
;MDFSSLGLGASALNVWAIWILPFVGALIIPAVAKVSKKSPGYVAVAFALASAVSAATLIPVALHNQEIHNQIPWISSIGLKAGILADPLAAIMANVVAWISFLIFIYSTGYMKGDKDIMRFFFWMSFFIGSMQLIVLSDNFLQLFFGWEGVGLASYALVGFWYRDKKKDHVGVEGRTVLGLLDYYSPTQAGIKAFIMTKVGDIMMLAGMFLIFAFAGTFGFKELATNTSWATAMSAQNLLIPAAILLFGGAIGKSAQFPLNEWLLEAMTGPTPVSALIHAATMVKAGVFLVARLGPLFFALAAVGINMDQFFEVVAWVGAITAFLLATQGMVQTEIKKVLAYSTGSQIGYMMMALGIAGLSRQFVDGYTAGFFHLISHAMFKASLFMAAGSLLHIVGSRFMTDMGGLQKDHVKDIHLHVGLQDLD
;
A
#
# COMPACT_ATOMS: atom_id res chain seq x y z
N MET A 1 24.64 29.24 -8.39
CA MET A 1 24.73 28.55 -9.69
C MET A 1 23.33 28.11 -10.06
N ASP A 2 22.86 28.59 -11.20
CA ASP A 2 21.49 28.46 -11.66
C ASP A 2 21.30 27.09 -12.33
N PHE A 3 20.55 26.20 -11.69
CA PHE A 3 20.30 24.81 -12.11
C PHE A 3 19.32 24.70 -13.30
N SER A 4 18.89 25.83 -13.88
CA SER A 4 17.92 25.88 -14.99
C SER A 4 18.48 25.51 -16.37
N SER A 5 19.81 25.51 -16.55
CA SER A 5 20.45 25.36 -17.88
C SER A 5 20.59 23.92 -18.40
N LEU A 6 20.22 22.90 -17.62
CA LEU A 6 20.30 21.48 -18.00
C LEU A 6 18.95 20.87 -18.42
N GLY A 7 17.86 21.63 -18.51
CA GLY A 7 16.53 21.11 -18.85
C GLY A 7 15.93 20.13 -17.82
N LEU A 8 16.63 19.93 -16.70
CA LEU A 8 16.19 19.18 -15.53
C LEU A 8 16.04 20.18 -14.39
N GLY A 9 14.88 20.83 -14.30
CA GLY A 9 14.56 21.62 -13.11
C GLY A 9 14.73 20.74 -11.87
N ALA A 10 15.41 21.27 -10.85
CA ALA A 10 15.72 20.58 -9.59
C ALA A 10 14.47 19.99 -8.86
N SER A 11 13.25 20.27 -9.34
CA SER A 11 12.00 19.67 -8.87
C SER A 11 11.72 18.27 -9.44
N ALA A 12 11.92 18.02 -10.74
CA ALA A 12 11.52 16.75 -11.37
C ALA A 12 12.45 15.58 -10.99
N LEU A 13 13.76 15.82 -10.97
CA LEU A 13 14.76 14.81 -10.60
C LEU A 13 14.50 14.27 -9.18
N ASN A 14 14.12 15.15 -8.24
CA ASN A 14 13.79 14.76 -6.88
C ASN A 14 12.58 13.84 -6.85
N VAL A 15 11.55 14.08 -7.68
CA VAL A 15 10.37 13.19 -7.76
C VAL A 15 10.75 11.80 -8.27
N TRP A 16 11.57 11.71 -9.32
CA TRP A 16 12.09 10.42 -9.80
C TRP A 16 12.90 9.69 -8.71
N ALA A 17 13.70 10.44 -7.93
CA ALA A 17 14.50 9.87 -6.86
C ALA A 17 13.64 9.19 -5.77
N ILE A 18 12.42 9.68 -5.50
CA ILE A 18 11.54 9.12 -4.44
C ILE A 18 11.34 7.62 -4.62
N TRP A 19 11.04 7.14 -5.82
CA TRP A 19 10.75 5.74 -6.08
C TRP A 19 11.98 4.95 -6.57
N ILE A 20 12.96 5.60 -7.20
CA ILE A 20 14.20 4.96 -7.66
C ILE A 20 15.12 4.60 -6.50
N LEU A 21 15.29 5.49 -5.50
CA LEU A 21 16.23 5.29 -4.40
C LEU A 21 15.98 3.99 -3.61
N PRO A 22 14.73 3.63 -3.24
CA PRO A 22 14.48 2.34 -2.60
C PRO A 22 14.84 1.12 -3.48
N PHE A 23 14.66 1.19 -4.80
CA PHE A 23 15.10 0.11 -5.70
C PHE A 23 16.62 0.01 -5.77
N VAL A 24 17.32 1.14 -5.84
CA VAL A 24 18.79 1.17 -5.76
C VAL A 24 19.27 0.57 -4.45
N GLY A 25 18.63 0.93 -3.33
CA GLY A 25 18.88 0.32 -2.02
C GLY A 25 18.68 -1.18 -2.04
N ALA A 26 17.57 -1.67 -2.60
CA ALA A 26 17.29 -3.10 -2.76
C ALA A 26 18.43 -3.81 -3.52
N LEU A 27 18.90 -3.27 -4.65
CA LEU A 27 19.95 -3.88 -5.45
C LEU A 27 21.33 -3.87 -4.76
N ILE A 28 21.63 -2.86 -3.95
CA ILE A 28 22.91 -2.72 -3.24
C ILE A 28 22.99 -3.62 -2.00
N ILE A 29 21.86 -3.85 -1.31
CA ILE A 29 21.80 -4.63 -0.06
C ILE A 29 22.48 -6.01 -0.16
N PRO A 30 22.26 -6.84 -1.21
CA PRO A 30 22.94 -8.12 -1.35
C PRO A 30 24.46 -8.01 -1.49
N ALA A 31 24.96 -6.96 -2.18
CA ALA A 31 26.40 -6.73 -2.34
C ALA A 31 27.03 -6.31 -1.00
N VAL A 32 26.38 -5.40 -0.28
CA VAL A 32 26.83 -4.92 1.04
C VAL A 32 26.80 -6.04 2.08
N ALA A 33 25.80 -6.93 2.03
CA ALA A 33 25.68 -8.07 2.93
C ALA A 33 26.84 -9.08 2.81
N LYS A 34 27.53 -9.13 1.67
CA LYS A 34 28.75 -9.94 1.50
C LYS A 34 29.94 -9.39 2.27
N VAL A 35 29.98 -8.08 2.49
CA VAL A 35 31.09 -7.38 3.17
C VAL A 35 30.83 -7.29 4.67
N SER A 36 29.59 -7.00 5.09
CA SER A 36 29.22 -6.94 6.50
C SER A 36 27.79 -7.44 6.72
N LYS A 37 27.60 -8.26 7.76
CA LYS A 37 26.28 -8.82 8.11
C LYS A 37 25.37 -7.82 8.81
N LYS A 38 25.92 -6.75 9.41
CA LYS A 38 25.17 -5.74 10.16
C LYS A 38 24.76 -4.53 9.31
N SER A 39 25.46 -4.27 8.21
CA SER A 39 25.23 -3.11 7.33
C SER A 39 23.94 -3.12 6.48
N PRO A 40 23.29 -4.25 6.13
CA PRO A 40 22.09 -4.23 5.29
C PRO A 40 20.96 -3.35 5.83
N GLY A 41 20.73 -3.38 7.15
CA GLY A 41 19.71 -2.56 7.79
C GLY A 41 20.02 -1.06 7.71
N TYR A 42 21.25 -0.66 7.99
CA TYR A 42 21.66 0.74 7.90
C TYR A 42 21.58 1.30 6.48
N VAL A 43 21.98 0.51 5.47
CA VAL A 43 21.84 0.90 4.07
C VAL A 43 20.36 1.06 3.70
N ALA A 44 19.51 0.12 4.08
CA ALA A 44 18.08 0.19 3.83
C ALA A 44 17.46 1.45 4.48
N VAL A 45 17.81 1.75 5.73
CA VAL A 45 17.38 2.95 6.44
C VAL A 45 17.85 4.22 5.73
N ALA A 46 19.11 4.26 5.28
CA ALA A 46 19.66 5.43 4.58
C ALA A 46 18.93 5.71 3.26
N PHE A 47 18.65 4.69 2.45
CA PHE A 47 17.88 4.84 1.21
C PHE A 47 16.41 5.19 1.46
N ALA A 48 15.80 4.64 2.51
CA ALA A 48 14.45 5.03 2.93
C ALA A 48 14.39 6.50 3.39
N LEU A 49 15.39 6.98 4.14
CA LEU A 49 15.51 8.37 4.53
C LEU A 49 15.71 9.29 3.31
N ALA A 50 16.59 8.92 2.39
CA ALA A 50 16.83 9.69 1.18
C ALA A 50 15.57 9.81 0.31
N SER A 51 14.78 8.74 0.21
CA SER A 51 13.45 8.75 -0.41
C SER A 51 12.47 9.69 0.33
N ALA A 52 12.44 9.65 1.67
CA ALA A 52 11.58 10.52 2.49
C ALA A 52 11.95 12.01 2.39
N VAL A 53 13.24 12.34 2.41
CA VAL A 53 13.74 13.71 2.18
C VAL A 53 13.39 14.18 0.78
N SER A 54 13.52 13.30 -0.23
CA SER A 54 13.09 13.62 -1.60
C SER A 54 11.57 13.86 -1.67
N ALA A 55 10.76 13.07 -0.97
CA ALA A 55 9.31 13.26 -0.90
C ALA A 55 8.91 14.57 -0.21
N ALA A 56 9.66 15.01 0.80
CA ALA A 56 9.41 16.28 1.47
C ALA A 56 9.53 17.49 0.52
N THR A 57 10.28 17.36 -0.58
CA THR A 57 10.35 18.41 -1.62
C THR A 57 9.01 18.62 -2.36
N LEU A 58 8.05 17.69 -2.23
CA LEU A 58 6.69 17.81 -2.77
C LEU A 58 5.73 18.57 -1.85
N ILE A 59 6.11 18.93 -0.63
CA ILE A 59 5.21 19.67 0.29
C ILE A 59 4.69 20.98 -0.33
N PRO A 60 5.53 21.82 -0.98
CA PRO A 60 5.06 23.03 -1.65
C PRO A 60 4.07 22.75 -2.80
N VAL A 61 4.20 21.59 -3.47
CA VAL A 61 3.28 21.17 -4.54
C VAL A 61 1.87 20.97 -3.99
N ALA A 62 1.76 20.31 -2.84
CA ALA A 62 0.48 20.11 -2.16
C ALA A 62 -0.12 21.42 -1.62
N LEU A 63 0.69 22.28 -0.99
CA LEU A 63 0.21 23.52 -0.34
C LEU A 63 -0.24 24.59 -1.33
N HIS A 64 0.43 24.69 -2.49
CA HIS A 64 0.12 25.70 -3.51
C HIS A 64 -0.70 25.16 -4.68
N ASN A 65 -1.25 23.94 -4.55
CA ASN A 65 -2.02 23.28 -5.60
C ASN A 65 -1.30 23.26 -6.96
N GLN A 66 0.00 22.95 -6.93
CA GLN A 66 0.83 22.84 -8.13
C GLN A 66 0.89 21.40 -8.61
N GLU A 67 1.45 21.19 -9.79
CA GLU A 67 1.65 19.87 -10.36
C GLU A 67 3.03 19.80 -11.06
N ILE A 68 3.72 18.68 -10.87
CA ILE A 68 4.92 18.34 -11.64
C ILE A 68 4.58 17.12 -12.49
N HIS A 69 4.55 17.30 -13.80
CA HIS A 69 4.36 16.22 -14.77
C HIS A 69 5.55 16.16 -15.72
N ASN A 70 6.18 14.98 -15.80
CA ASN A 70 7.30 14.73 -16.69
C ASN A 70 7.23 13.31 -17.24
N GLN A 71 7.39 13.17 -18.55
CA GLN A 71 7.27 11.90 -19.27
C GLN A 71 8.54 11.62 -20.06
N ILE A 72 8.89 10.34 -20.12
CA ILE A 72 9.93 9.79 -21.00
C ILE A 72 9.31 8.74 -21.95
N PRO A 73 9.82 8.58 -23.18
CA PRO A 73 9.40 7.50 -24.05
C PRO A 73 9.65 6.14 -23.39
N TRP A 74 8.68 5.24 -23.44
CA TRP A 74 8.82 3.90 -22.87
C TRP A 74 8.65 2.79 -23.90
N ILE A 75 7.52 2.76 -24.63
CA ILE A 75 7.29 1.83 -25.74
C ILE A 75 6.96 2.65 -26.99
N SER A 76 8.00 3.07 -27.69
CA SER A 76 7.90 4.00 -28.82
C SER A 76 7.05 3.48 -29.98
N SER A 77 7.00 2.16 -30.20
CA SER A 77 6.23 1.54 -31.30
C SER A 77 4.73 1.78 -31.22
N ILE A 78 4.21 1.99 -30.01
CA ILE A 78 2.79 2.25 -29.72
C ILE A 78 2.58 3.61 -29.04
N GLY A 79 3.60 4.48 -29.08
CA GLY A 79 3.54 5.84 -28.54
C GLY A 79 3.42 5.92 -27.01
N LEU A 80 3.66 4.83 -26.27
CA LEU A 80 3.52 4.83 -24.82
C LEU A 80 4.70 5.52 -24.14
N LYS A 81 4.35 6.37 -23.17
CA LYS A 81 5.28 7.08 -22.30
C LYS A 81 5.13 6.56 -20.87
N ALA A 82 6.19 6.71 -20.10
CA ALA A 82 6.19 6.51 -18.65
C ALA A 82 6.72 7.77 -18.00
N GLY A 83 6.24 8.11 -16.82
CA GLY A 83 6.49 9.42 -16.25
C GLY A 83 6.27 9.50 -14.75
N ILE A 84 6.31 10.74 -14.28
CA ILE A 84 5.94 11.14 -12.94
C ILE A 84 4.76 12.10 -13.04
N LEU A 85 3.75 11.89 -12.20
CA LEU A 85 2.64 12.80 -11.96
C LEU A 85 2.60 13.10 -10.46
N ALA A 86 3.25 14.19 -10.06
CA ALA A 86 3.21 14.68 -8.69
C ALA A 86 2.24 15.86 -8.61
N ASP A 87 0.98 15.54 -8.32
CA ASP A 87 -0.07 16.48 -7.97
C ASP A 87 -0.30 16.48 -6.44
N PRO A 88 -1.22 17.29 -5.88
CA PRO A 88 -1.43 17.33 -4.43
C PRO A 88 -1.78 15.97 -3.80
N LEU A 89 -2.56 15.15 -4.51
CA LEU A 89 -2.90 13.79 -4.07
C LEU A 89 -1.64 12.90 -3.95
N ALA A 90 -0.83 12.84 -5.00
CA ALA A 90 0.42 12.07 -5.01
C ALA A 90 1.43 12.63 -4.01
N ALA A 91 1.56 13.95 -3.89
CA ALA A 91 2.50 14.61 -2.98
C ALA A 91 2.23 14.23 -1.52
N ILE A 92 0.96 14.26 -1.10
CA ILE A 92 0.58 13.85 0.26
C ILE A 92 0.83 12.36 0.46
N MET A 93 0.37 11.52 -0.47
CA MET A 93 0.53 10.07 -0.35
C MET A 93 2.01 9.63 -0.37
N ALA A 94 2.84 10.24 -1.21
CA ALA A 94 4.28 9.94 -1.30
C ALA A 94 4.99 10.26 0.02
N ASN A 95 4.63 11.37 0.68
CA ASN A 95 5.15 11.71 2.00
C ASN A 95 4.69 10.71 3.08
N VAL A 96 3.40 10.36 3.10
CA VAL A 96 2.86 9.35 4.04
C VAL A 96 3.59 8.02 3.88
N VAL A 97 3.75 7.54 2.65
CA VAL A 97 4.48 6.30 2.37
C VAL A 97 5.93 6.43 2.80
N ALA A 98 6.65 7.48 2.39
CA ALA A 98 8.09 7.56 2.61
C ALA A 98 8.45 7.69 4.10
N TRP A 99 7.80 8.60 4.83
CA TRP A 99 8.14 8.87 6.23
C TRP A 99 7.75 7.74 7.17
N ILE A 100 6.55 7.15 7.00
CA ILE A 100 6.14 6.01 7.83
C ILE A 100 7.03 4.81 7.54
N SER A 101 7.38 4.59 6.27
CA SER A 101 8.29 3.50 5.91
C SER A 101 9.68 3.70 6.49
N PHE A 102 10.22 4.91 6.46
CA PHE A 102 11.50 5.22 7.11
C PHE A 102 11.49 4.85 8.61
N LEU A 103 10.43 5.21 9.34
CA LEU A 103 10.29 4.84 10.76
C LEU A 103 10.18 3.33 10.95
N ILE A 104 9.44 2.64 10.09
CA ILE A 104 9.33 1.16 10.12
C ILE A 104 10.69 0.52 9.80
N PHE A 105 11.51 1.09 8.92
CA PHE A 105 12.84 0.58 8.62
C PHE A 105 13.76 0.71 9.83
N ILE A 106 13.73 1.84 10.55
CA ILE A 106 14.45 2.01 11.82
C ILE A 106 14.00 0.93 12.82
N TYR A 107 12.69 0.80 13.05
CA TYR A 107 12.12 -0.21 13.94
C TYR A 107 12.55 -1.63 13.55
N SER A 108 12.60 -1.93 12.25
CA SER A 108 12.99 -3.23 11.72
C SER A 108 14.43 -3.60 12.06
N THR A 109 15.34 -2.63 12.20
CA THR A 109 16.75 -2.93 12.54
C THR A 109 16.88 -3.55 13.94
N GLY A 110 16.08 -3.08 14.91
CA GLY A 110 15.99 -3.66 16.24
C GLY A 110 15.21 -4.97 16.25
N TYR A 111 14.01 -4.96 15.64
CA TYR A 111 13.10 -6.12 15.66
C TYR A 111 13.71 -7.37 15.02
N MET A 112 14.45 -7.21 13.91
CA MET A 112 15.06 -8.33 13.18
C MET A 112 16.48 -8.68 13.66
N LYS A 113 16.96 -8.09 14.76
CA LYS A 113 18.31 -8.37 15.30
C LYS A 113 18.43 -9.87 15.61
N GLY A 114 19.43 -10.51 15.01
CA GLY A 114 19.72 -11.94 15.21
C GLY A 114 19.00 -12.91 14.26
N ASP A 115 18.11 -12.45 13.38
CA ASP A 115 17.58 -13.30 12.31
C ASP A 115 18.69 -13.65 11.30
N LYS A 116 18.61 -14.84 10.69
CA LYS A 116 19.62 -15.34 9.76
C LYS A 116 19.51 -14.71 8.37
N ASP A 117 18.31 -14.30 7.98
CA ASP A 117 17.98 -13.89 6.60
C ASP A 117 17.73 -12.36 6.49
N ILE A 118 18.41 -11.55 7.31
CA ILE A 118 18.29 -10.07 7.35
C ILE A 118 18.50 -9.42 5.98
N MET A 119 19.43 -9.93 5.18
CA MET A 119 19.66 -9.42 3.81
C MET A 119 18.41 -9.54 2.94
N ARG A 120 17.77 -10.72 2.93
CA ARG A 120 16.55 -10.97 2.16
C ARG A 120 15.40 -10.09 2.66
N PHE A 121 15.30 -9.92 3.98
CA PHE A 121 14.29 -9.07 4.59
C PHE A 121 14.40 -7.62 4.07
N PHE A 122 15.56 -6.97 4.21
CA PHE A 122 15.72 -5.58 3.80
C PHE A 122 15.71 -5.38 2.28
N PHE A 123 16.14 -6.38 1.50
CA PHE A 123 15.97 -6.39 0.04
C PHE A 123 14.50 -6.23 -0.33
N TRP A 124 13.63 -7.11 0.20
CA TRP A 124 12.22 -7.09 -0.14
C TRP A 124 11.48 -5.90 0.45
N MET A 125 11.82 -5.45 1.66
CA MET A 125 11.27 -4.21 2.24
C MET A 125 11.59 -3.00 1.34
N SER A 126 12.82 -2.88 0.85
CA SER A 126 13.24 -1.75 0.00
C SER A 126 12.58 -1.80 -1.38
N PHE A 127 12.53 -2.99 -2.00
CA PHE A 127 11.85 -3.20 -3.28
C PHE A 127 10.35 -2.89 -3.16
N PHE A 128 9.73 -3.28 -2.04
CA PHE A 128 8.33 -3.02 -1.76
C PHE A 128 8.03 -1.52 -1.70
N ILE A 129 8.87 -0.72 -1.01
CA ILE A 129 8.69 0.74 -0.94
C ILE A 129 8.90 1.41 -2.28
N GLY A 130 9.92 1.00 -3.05
CA GLY A 130 10.13 1.50 -4.41
C GLY A 130 8.90 1.26 -5.29
N SER A 131 8.33 0.06 -5.20
CA SER A 131 7.12 -0.32 -5.93
C SER A 131 5.90 0.49 -5.49
N MET A 132 5.73 0.71 -4.18
CA MET A 132 4.62 1.53 -3.67
C MET A 132 4.75 3.01 -4.09
N GLN A 133 5.96 3.58 -4.05
CA GLN A 133 6.19 4.94 -4.52
C GLN A 133 5.98 5.07 -6.03
N LEU A 134 6.34 4.03 -6.80
CA LEU A 134 6.05 3.96 -8.23
C LEU A 134 4.53 4.02 -8.49
N ILE A 135 3.71 3.28 -7.74
CA ILE A 135 2.23 3.37 -7.84
C ILE A 135 1.75 4.80 -7.62
N VAL A 136 2.25 5.46 -6.57
CA VAL A 136 1.79 6.80 -6.16
C VAL A 136 2.13 7.87 -7.18
N LEU A 137 3.34 7.80 -7.75
CA LEU A 137 3.88 8.83 -8.65
C LEU A 137 3.66 8.51 -10.13
N SER A 138 3.08 7.35 -10.48
CA SER A 138 2.82 6.97 -11.86
C SER A 138 1.87 7.95 -12.55
N ASP A 139 2.22 8.35 -13.77
CA ASP A 139 1.39 9.24 -14.60
C ASP A 139 0.36 8.51 -15.48
N ASN A 140 0.48 7.18 -15.57
CA ASN A 140 -0.35 6.34 -16.42
C ASN A 140 -0.66 4.99 -15.76
N PHE A 141 -1.75 4.36 -16.20
CA PHE A 141 -2.20 3.06 -15.69
C PHE A 141 -1.17 1.94 -15.83
N LEU A 142 -0.43 1.88 -16.94
CA LEU A 142 0.48 0.77 -17.20
C LEU A 142 1.67 0.82 -16.23
N GLN A 143 2.29 1.98 -16.04
CA GLN A 143 3.34 2.14 -15.04
C GLN A 143 2.84 1.91 -13.61
N LEU A 144 1.61 2.37 -13.30
CA LEU A 144 0.96 2.07 -12.03
C LEU A 144 0.85 0.56 -11.82
N PHE A 145 0.42 -0.18 -12.84
CA PHE A 145 0.33 -1.64 -12.82
C PHE A 145 1.68 -2.32 -12.60
N PHE A 146 2.78 -1.80 -13.15
CA PHE A 146 4.12 -2.34 -12.86
C PHE A 146 4.49 -2.19 -11.37
N GLY A 147 4.22 -1.03 -10.77
CA GLY A 147 4.39 -0.84 -9.33
C GLY A 147 3.46 -1.76 -8.52
N TRP A 148 2.24 -1.94 -9.01
CA TRP A 148 1.20 -2.80 -8.42
C TRP A 148 1.61 -4.27 -8.33
N GLU A 149 2.16 -4.80 -9.42
CA GLU A 149 2.75 -6.14 -9.49
C GLU A 149 3.96 -6.26 -8.57
N GLY A 150 4.82 -5.24 -8.56
CA GLY A 150 6.00 -5.18 -7.68
C GLY A 150 5.64 -5.26 -6.19
N VAL A 151 4.62 -4.50 -5.75
CA VAL A 151 4.09 -4.59 -4.38
C VAL A 151 3.55 -6.00 -4.09
N GLY A 152 2.82 -6.62 -5.03
CA GLY A 152 2.30 -7.98 -4.87
C GLY A 152 3.38 -9.07 -4.77
N LEU A 153 4.44 -8.96 -5.57
CA LEU A 153 5.57 -9.88 -5.53
C LEU A 153 6.32 -9.75 -4.20
N ALA A 154 6.58 -8.52 -3.77
CA ALA A 154 7.30 -8.28 -2.53
C ALA A 154 6.48 -8.65 -1.30
N SER A 155 5.16 -8.42 -1.31
CA SER A 155 4.28 -8.90 -0.23
C SER A 155 4.30 -10.41 -0.11
N TYR A 156 4.27 -11.14 -1.23
CA TYR A 156 4.39 -12.60 -1.23
C TYR A 156 5.67 -13.06 -0.51
N ALA A 157 6.81 -12.48 -0.88
CA ALA A 157 8.10 -12.82 -0.30
C ALA A 157 8.24 -12.43 1.19
N LEU A 158 7.60 -11.32 1.60
CA LEU A 158 7.65 -10.83 2.98
C LEU A 158 6.67 -11.55 3.91
N VAL A 159 5.47 -11.90 3.44
CA VAL A 159 4.52 -12.74 4.20
C VAL A 159 5.09 -14.14 4.38
N GLY A 160 5.60 -14.74 3.30
CA GLY A 160 6.28 -16.03 3.34
C GLY A 160 7.72 -15.98 3.86
N PHE A 161 8.14 -14.92 4.56
CA PHE A 161 9.55 -14.72 4.93
C PHE A 161 10.10 -15.89 5.75
N TRP A 162 9.34 -16.43 6.70
CA TRP A 162 9.72 -17.63 7.46
C TRP A 162 9.26 -18.92 6.77
N TYR A 163 9.68 -19.08 5.51
CA TYR A 163 9.36 -20.19 4.59
C TYR A 163 9.65 -21.62 5.10
N ARG A 164 10.34 -21.77 6.23
CA ARG A 164 10.57 -23.08 6.86
C ARG A 164 9.37 -23.57 7.69
N ASP A 165 8.31 -22.77 7.78
CA ASP A 165 7.03 -23.12 8.39
C ASP A 165 7.19 -23.77 9.77
N LYS A 166 7.94 -23.12 10.67
CA LYS A 166 8.00 -23.56 12.06
C LYS A 166 6.66 -23.25 12.73
N LYS A 167 6.20 -24.11 13.66
CA LYS A 167 4.92 -23.93 14.38
C LYS A 167 4.76 -22.54 15.00
N LYS A 168 5.83 -21.97 15.56
CA LYS A 168 5.81 -20.62 16.16
C LYS A 168 5.47 -19.50 15.19
N ASP A 169 5.76 -19.69 13.89
CA ASP A 169 5.58 -18.68 12.83
C ASP A 169 4.20 -18.81 12.15
N HIS A 170 3.39 -19.81 12.53
CA HIS A 170 2.03 -19.96 12.05
C HIS A 170 1.09 -18.91 12.67
N VAL A 171 -0.02 -18.62 12.01
CA VAL A 171 -1.10 -17.77 12.53
C VAL A 171 -2.37 -18.59 12.64
N GLY A 172 -3.17 -18.33 13.67
CA GLY A 172 -4.33 -19.12 14.02
C GLY A 172 -4.10 -20.05 15.22
N VAL A 173 -5.12 -20.86 15.48
CA VAL A 173 -5.16 -21.80 16.61
C VAL A 173 -5.07 -23.22 16.06
N GLU A 174 -4.03 -23.96 16.48
CA GLU A 174 -3.80 -25.34 16.03
C GLU A 174 -5.04 -26.21 16.33
N GLY A 175 -5.54 -26.92 15.32
CA GLY A 175 -6.71 -27.79 15.44
C GLY A 175 -8.08 -27.08 15.41
N ARG A 176 -8.13 -25.74 15.41
CA ARG A 176 -9.39 -25.00 15.28
C ARG A 176 -9.87 -25.01 13.83
N THR A 177 -11.14 -25.33 13.62
CA THR A 177 -11.79 -25.23 12.31
C THR A 177 -12.96 -24.25 12.35
N VAL A 178 -13.11 -23.42 11.33
CA VAL A 178 -14.23 -22.50 11.13
C VAL A 178 -14.91 -22.88 9.83
N LEU A 179 -16.20 -23.23 9.87
CA LEU A 179 -16.97 -23.69 8.70
C LEU A 179 -16.30 -24.86 7.94
N GLY A 180 -15.61 -25.76 8.66
CA GLY A 180 -14.89 -26.89 8.06
C GLY A 180 -13.50 -26.55 7.49
N LEU A 181 -13.07 -25.30 7.56
CA LEU A 181 -11.74 -24.85 7.13
C LEU A 181 -10.82 -24.69 8.35
N LEU A 182 -9.56 -25.11 8.21
CA LEU A 182 -8.57 -24.98 9.28
C LEU A 182 -8.17 -23.51 9.48
N ASP A 183 -8.35 -22.97 10.69
CA ASP A 183 -7.90 -21.63 11.10
C ASP A 183 -6.48 -21.72 11.70
N TYR A 184 -5.55 -22.26 10.91
CA TYR A 184 -4.14 -22.43 11.26
C TYR A 184 -3.29 -22.47 9.98
N TYR A 185 -2.51 -21.41 9.75
CA TYR A 185 -1.89 -21.13 8.46
C TYR A 185 -0.38 -21.00 8.60
N SER A 186 0.36 -21.68 7.73
CA SER A 186 1.81 -21.52 7.64
C SER A 186 2.20 -20.26 6.85
N PRO A 187 3.39 -19.68 7.08
CA PRO A 187 3.90 -18.56 6.28
C PRO A 187 3.85 -18.79 4.77
N THR A 188 4.24 -19.98 4.27
CA THR A 188 4.21 -20.26 2.83
C THR A 188 2.79 -20.29 2.27
N GLN A 189 1.86 -20.93 2.97
CA GLN A 189 0.44 -21.01 2.57
C GLN A 189 -0.20 -19.62 2.54
N ALA A 190 -0.01 -18.85 3.61
CA ALA A 190 -0.49 -17.48 3.71
C ALA A 190 0.07 -16.58 2.59
N GLY A 191 1.38 -16.71 2.31
CA GLY A 191 2.03 -15.99 1.22
C GLY A 191 1.39 -16.32 -0.13
N ILE A 192 1.25 -17.60 -0.47
CA ILE A 192 0.63 -18.04 -1.74
C ILE A 192 -0.82 -17.56 -1.83
N LYS A 193 -1.62 -17.68 -0.76
CA LYS A 193 -3.02 -17.22 -0.77
C LYS A 193 -3.10 -15.71 -1.02
N ALA A 194 -2.26 -14.91 -0.36
CA ALA A 194 -2.17 -13.48 -0.60
C ALA A 194 -1.76 -13.13 -2.03
N PHE A 195 -0.80 -13.86 -2.59
CA PHE A 195 -0.42 -13.68 -3.98
C PHE A 195 -1.60 -13.98 -4.91
N ILE A 196 -2.23 -15.15 -4.80
CA ILE A 196 -3.34 -15.57 -5.68
C ILE A 196 -4.53 -14.62 -5.57
N MET A 197 -4.99 -14.31 -4.35
CA MET A 197 -6.15 -13.43 -4.15
C MET A 197 -5.91 -12.03 -4.73
N THR A 198 -4.70 -11.48 -4.56
CA THR A 198 -4.39 -10.18 -5.15
C THR A 198 -4.27 -10.27 -6.66
N LYS A 199 -3.72 -11.37 -7.23
CA LYS A 199 -3.66 -11.60 -8.68
C LYS A 199 -5.02 -11.67 -9.35
N VAL A 200 -6.03 -12.25 -8.68
CA VAL A 200 -7.40 -12.24 -9.21
C VAL A 200 -7.89 -10.80 -9.44
N GLY A 201 -7.67 -9.91 -8.46
CA GLY A 201 -7.96 -8.49 -8.62
C GLY A 201 -7.09 -7.82 -9.69
N ASP A 202 -5.80 -8.15 -9.75
CA ASP A 202 -4.85 -7.59 -10.71
C ASP A 202 -5.27 -7.93 -12.17
N ILE A 203 -5.79 -9.14 -12.42
CA ILE A 203 -6.32 -9.56 -13.73
C ILE A 203 -7.56 -8.75 -14.11
N MET A 204 -8.48 -8.51 -13.17
CA MET A 204 -9.64 -7.66 -13.41
C MET A 204 -9.21 -6.23 -13.77
N MET A 205 -8.25 -5.69 -13.02
CA MET A 205 -7.71 -4.35 -13.28
C MET A 205 -7.08 -4.26 -14.66
N LEU A 206 -6.28 -5.25 -15.04
CA LEU A 206 -5.64 -5.32 -16.35
C LEU A 206 -6.68 -5.34 -17.49
N ALA A 207 -7.77 -6.10 -17.34
CA ALA A 207 -8.86 -6.12 -18.30
C ALA A 207 -9.53 -4.74 -18.44
N GLY A 208 -9.80 -4.06 -17.33
CA GLY A 208 -10.35 -2.70 -17.33
C GLY A 208 -9.42 -1.68 -17.98
N MET A 209 -8.11 -1.76 -17.70
CA MET A 209 -7.08 -0.92 -18.31
C MET A 209 -7.04 -1.09 -19.83
N PHE A 210 -7.02 -2.33 -20.33
CA PHE A 210 -7.00 -2.58 -21.77
C PHE A 210 -8.29 -2.16 -22.46
N LEU A 211 -9.43 -2.27 -21.78
CA LEU A 211 -10.71 -1.81 -22.33
C LEU A 211 -10.71 -0.29 -22.49
N ILE A 212 -10.20 0.48 -21.51
CA ILE A 212 -10.03 1.94 -21.67
C ILE A 212 -9.04 2.24 -22.80
N PHE A 213 -7.91 1.56 -22.84
CA PHE A 213 -6.89 1.79 -23.87
C PHE A 213 -7.41 1.57 -25.29
N ALA A 214 -8.26 0.56 -25.51
CA ALA A 214 -8.85 0.28 -26.82
C ALA A 214 -9.68 1.45 -27.38
N PHE A 215 -10.22 2.31 -26.52
CA PHE A 215 -11.01 3.48 -26.92
C PHE A 215 -10.24 4.80 -26.82
N ALA A 216 -9.39 4.94 -25.80
CA ALA A 216 -8.65 6.18 -25.54
C ALA A 216 -7.32 6.27 -26.31
N GLY A 217 -6.73 5.12 -26.68
CA GLY A 217 -5.39 5.06 -27.27
C GLY A 217 -4.26 5.48 -26.34
N THR A 218 -4.54 5.64 -25.03
CA THR A 218 -3.58 6.07 -24.02
C THR A 218 -3.91 5.46 -22.66
N PHE A 219 -2.87 5.32 -21.82
CA PHE A 219 -3.00 4.97 -20.40
C PHE A 219 -2.84 6.18 -19.49
N GLY A 220 -2.47 7.35 -20.02
CA GLY A 220 -2.08 8.53 -19.26
C GLY A 220 -3.27 9.23 -18.59
N PHE A 221 -3.15 9.51 -17.29
CA PHE A 221 -4.26 10.07 -16.51
C PHE A 221 -4.65 11.48 -16.98
N LYS A 222 -3.67 12.32 -17.35
CA LYS A 222 -3.95 13.69 -17.83
C LYS A 222 -4.60 13.69 -19.20
N GLU A 223 -4.14 12.81 -20.08
CA GLU A 223 -4.68 12.64 -21.43
C GLU A 223 -6.13 12.16 -21.36
N LEU A 224 -6.43 11.20 -20.48
CA LEU A 224 -7.79 10.71 -20.22
C LEU A 224 -8.71 11.79 -19.64
N ALA A 225 -8.18 12.68 -18.78
CA ALA A 225 -8.94 13.78 -18.18
C ALA A 225 -9.20 14.93 -19.17
N THR A 226 -8.26 15.18 -20.10
CA THR A 226 -8.34 16.29 -21.05
C THR A 226 -9.21 15.93 -22.26
N ASN A 227 -9.13 14.68 -22.75
CA ASN A 227 -9.94 14.20 -23.86
C ASN A 227 -10.94 13.17 -23.35
N THR A 228 -12.23 13.51 -23.32
CA THR A 228 -13.30 12.63 -22.82
C THR A 228 -14.01 11.84 -23.93
N SER A 229 -13.57 11.93 -25.18
CA SER A 229 -14.26 11.26 -26.31
C SER A 229 -14.31 9.74 -26.17
N TRP A 230 -13.28 9.15 -25.56
CA TRP A 230 -13.23 7.73 -25.23
C TRP A 230 -14.37 7.33 -24.29
N ALA A 231 -14.66 8.15 -23.28
CA ALA A 231 -15.70 7.88 -22.30
C ALA A 231 -17.09 7.96 -22.96
N THR A 232 -17.32 8.95 -23.81
CA THR A 232 -18.56 9.05 -24.60
C THR A 232 -18.75 7.84 -25.51
N ALA A 233 -17.71 7.42 -26.23
CA ALA A 233 -17.75 6.26 -27.11
C ALA A 233 -18.01 4.94 -26.34
N MET A 234 -17.35 4.75 -25.20
CA MET A 234 -17.57 3.60 -24.32
C MET A 234 -18.97 3.61 -23.68
N SER A 235 -19.46 4.79 -23.28
CA SER A 235 -20.79 4.96 -22.70
C SER A 235 -21.88 4.61 -23.72
N ALA A 236 -21.74 5.04 -24.97
CA ALA A 236 -22.65 4.68 -26.07
C ALA A 236 -22.73 3.17 -26.33
N GLN A 237 -21.66 2.42 -25.98
CA GLN A 237 -21.60 0.96 -26.10
C GLN A 237 -21.87 0.22 -24.77
N ASN A 238 -22.24 0.93 -23.70
CA ASN A 238 -22.42 0.38 -22.34
C ASN A 238 -21.17 -0.31 -21.75
N LEU A 239 -19.96 0.07 -22.19
CA LEU A 239 -18.70 -0.54 -21.75
C LEU A 239 -17.98 0.26 -20.65
N LEU A 240 -18.35 1.53 -20.43
CA LEU A 240 -17.65 2.41 -19.49
C LEU A 240 -17.78 1.93 -18.04
N ILE A 241 -19.00 1.63 -17.58
CA ILE A 241 -19.23 1.13 -16.20
C ILE A 241 -18.56 -0.24 -15.99
N PRO A 242 -18.70 -1.24 -16.88
CA PRO A 242 -17.94 -2.49 -16.78
C PRO A 242 -16.42 -2.26 -16.71
N ALA A 243 -15.85 -1.36 -17.51
CA ALA A 243 -14.43 -1.03 -17.46
C ALA A 243 -14.01 -0.47 -16.10
N ALA A 244 -14.81 0.44 -15.55
CA ALA A 244 -14.56 1.06 -14.25
C ALA A 244 -14.67 0.03 -13.09
N ILE A 245 -15.64 -0.89 -13.15
CA ILE A 245 -15.78 -1.98 -12.17
C ILE A 245 -14.61 -2.97 -12.28
N LEU A 246 -14.17 -3.30 -13.49
CA LEU A 246 -12.99 -4.13 -13.72
C LEU A 246 -11.71 -3.49 -13.13
N LEU A 247 -11.51 -2.18 -13.37
CA LEU A 247 -10.45 -1.41 -12.71
C LEU A 247 -10.54 -1.48 -11.18
N PHE A 248 -11.75 -1.32 -10.63
CA PHE A 248 -11.98 -1.44 -9.20
C PHE A 248 -11.70 -2.84 -8.64
N GLY A 249 -11.79 -3.89 -9.46
CA GLY A 249 -11.38 -5.25 -9.09
C GLY A 249 -9.94 -5.33 -8.55
N GLY A 250 -9.03 -4.54 -9.12
CA GLY A 250 -7.68 -4.38 -8.56
C GLY A 250 -7.71 -3.84 -7.14
N ALA A 251 -8.42 -2.74 -6.94
CA ALA A 251 -8.57 -2.13 -5.62
C ALA A 251 -9.20 -3.09 -4.61
N ILE A 252 -10.22 -3.88 -5.00
CA ILE A 252 -10.80 -4.92 -4.15
C ILE A 252 -9.73 -5.92 -3.68
N GLY A 253 -8.90 -6.41 -4.60
CA GLY A 253 -7.82 -7.35 -4.32
C GLY A 253 -6.75 -6.78 -3.38
N LYS A 254 -6.10 -5.65 -3.74
CA LYS A 254 -5.00 -5.08 -2.93
C LYS A 254 -5.45 -4.45 -1.63
N SER A 255 -6.64 -3.87 -1.57
CA SER A 255 -7.18 -3.26 -0.35
C SER A 255 -7.97 -4.24 0.51
N ALA A 256 -7.92 -5.54 0.21
CA ALA A 256 -8.56 -6.60 0.98
C ALA A 256 -10.04 -6.30 1.25
N GLN A 257 -10.76 -5.85 0.22
CA GLN A 257 -12.19 -5.62 0.29
C GLN A 257 -12.93 -6.93 0.04
N PHE A 258 -14.15 -7.03 0.55
CA PHE A 258 -15.04 -8.14 0.21
C PHE A 258 -15.23 -8.22 -1.32
N PRO A 259 -15.11 -9.41 -1.95
CA PRO A 259 -14.93 -10.73 -1.34
C PRO A 259 -13.46 -11.22 -1.23
N LEU A 260 -12.47 -10.40 -1.60
CA LEU A 260 -11.04 -10.76 -1.62
C LEU A 260 -10.31 -10.32 -0.33
N ASN A 261 -10.97 -10.36 0.82
CA ASN A 261 -10.44 -9.83 2.09
C ASN A 261 -9.60 -10.81 2.91
N GLU A 262 -9.76 -12.13 2.71
CA GLU A 262 -9.22 -13.13 3.64
C GLU A 262 -7.69 -13.14 3.71
N TRP A 263 -7.01 -12.87 2.60
CA TRP A 263 -5.55 -12.91 2.56
C TRP A 263 -4.90 -11.97 3.59
N LEU A 264 -5.55 -10.84 3.88
CA LEU A 264 -5.05 -9.84 4.82
C LEU A 264 -4.89 -10.42 6.23
N LEU A 265 -5.82 -11.30 6.60
CA LEU A 265 -5.93 -11.86 7.94
C LEU A 265 -4.85 -12.92 8.19
N GLU A 266 -4.55 -13.69 7.15
CA GLU A 266 -3.52 -14.73 7.16
C GLU A 266 -2.11 -14.17 6.94
N ALA A 267 -1.98 -13.00 6.29
CA ALA A 267 -0.71 -12.30 6.08
C ALA A 267 0.02 -11.90 7.37
N MET A 268 -0.62 -12.08 8.54
CA MET A 268 -0.02 -11.87 9.86
C MET A 268 1.09 -12.87 10.20
N THR A 269 1.34 -13.88 9.38
CA THR A 269 2.49 -14.82 9.51
C THR A 269 3.83 -14.13 9.27
N GLY A 270 3.86 -13.04 8.48
CA GLY A 270 5.07 -12.27 8.23
C GLY A 270 5.59 -11.55 9.49
N PRO A 271 6.87 -11.14 9.52
CA PRO A 271 7.42 -10.37 10.63
C PRO A 271 6.61 -9.10 10.92
N THR A 272 6.52 -8.69 12.18
CA THR A 272 5.67 -7.53 12.55
C THR A 272 6.00 -6.22 11.82
N PRO A 273 7.26 -5.88 11.50
CA PRO A 273 7.54 -4.71 10.67
C PRO A 273 6.95 -4.80 9.25
N VAL A 274 6.82 -6.01 8.69
CA VAL A 274 6.09 -6.25 7.42
C VAL A 274 4.62 -5.93 7.61
N SER A 275 4.02 -6.39 8.71
CA SER A 275 2.62 -6.08 9.02
C SER A 275 2.41 -4.57 9.19
N ALA A 276 3.31 -3.88 9.89
CA ALA A 276 3.27 -2.42 9.98
C ALA A 276 3.35 -1.77 8.58
N LEU A 277 4.23 -2.27 7.71
CA LEU A 277 4.41 -1.70 6.38
C LEU A 277 3.18 -1.89 5.47
N ILE A 278 2.81 -3.16 5.25
CA ILE A 278 1.75 -3.59 4.32
C ILE A 278 0.39 -3.02 4.75
N HIS A 279 0.08 -3.07 6.06
CA HIS A 279 -1.25 -2.77 6.58
C HIS A 279 -1.42 -1.30 6.97
N ALA A 280 -0.34 -0.60 7.34
CA ALA A 280 -0.42 0.79 7.75
C ALA A 280 -0.15 1.79 6.62
N ALA A 281 0.90 1.68 5.81
CA ALA A 281 1.24 2.79 4.90
C ALA A 281 0.99 2.51 3.41
N THR A 282 0.87 1.23 3.00
CA THR A 282 1.23 0.87 1.62
C THR A 282 0.18 0.03 0.88
N MET A 283 0.40 -1.28 0.70
CA MET A 283 -0.34 -2.18 -0.20
C MET A 283 -1.84 -2.04 -0.07
N VAL A 284 -2.35 -2.07 1.17
CA VAL A 284 -3.79 -2.01 1.42
C VAL A 284 -4.39 -0.62 1.13
N LYS A 285 -3.55 0.41 1.01
CA LYS A 285 -3.93 1.77 0.59
C LYS A 285 -3.76 2.00 -0.90
N ALA A 286 -3.06 1.12 -1.62
CA ALA A 286 -2.90 1.24 -3.07
C ALA A 286 -4.26 1.24 -3.79
N GLY A 287 -5.20 0.38 -3.37
CA GLY A 287 -6.57 0.39 -3.90
C GLY A 287 -7.36 1.64 -3.55
N VAL A 288 -7.27 2.11 -2.30
CA VAL A 288 -7.92 3.37 -1.90
C VAL A 288 -7.35 4.55 -2.68
N PHE A 289 -6.03 4.59 -2.87
CA PHE A 289 -5.36 5.61 -3.67
C PHE A 289 -5.78 5.54 -5.15
N LEU A 290 -5.90 4.35 -5.73
CA LEU A 290 -6.42 4.17 -7.09
C LEU A 290 -7.84 4.74 -7.22
N VAL A 291 -8.74 4.43 -6.28
CA VAL A 291 -10.10 5.00 -6.26
C VAL A 291 -10.05 6.53 -6.08
N ALA A 292 -9.18 7.05 -5.22
CA ALA A 292 -9.01 8.48 -5.04
C ALA A 292 -8.40 9.18 -6.27
N ARG A 293 -7.60 8.48 -7.07
CA ARG A 293 -7.04 8.96 -8.34
C ARG A 293 -8.09 8.98 -9.45
N LEU A 294 -8.92 7.94 -9.52
CA LEU A 294 -9.97 7.80 -10.54
C LEU A 294 -11.26 8.55 -10.21
N GLY A 295 -11.53 8.80 -8.93
CA GLY A 295 -12.75 9.47 -8.46
C GLY A 295 -12.99 10.81 -9.16
N PRO A 296 -12.03 11.76 -9.13
CA PRO A 296 -12.17 13.04 -9.85
C PRO A 296 -12.32 12.86 -11.36
N LEU A 297 -11.60 11.90 -11.97
CA LEU A 297 -11.69 11.60 -13.41
C LEU A 297 -13.12 11.18 -13.79
N PHE A 298 -13.71 10.24 -13.06
CA PHE A 298 -15.06 9.74 -13.32
C PHE A 298 -16.14 10.72 -12.91
N PHE A 299 -15.96 11.46 -11.82
CA PHE A 299 -16.90 12.49 -11.38
C PHE A 299 -16.99 13.64 -12.41
N ALA A 300 -15.87 14.04 -13.01
CA ALA A 300 -15.84 15.08 -14.03
C ALA A 300 -16.60 14.72 -15.32
N LEU A 301 -16.84 13.43 -15.60
CA LEU A 301 -17.61 12.98 -16.77
C LEU A 301 -19.09 13.42 -16.72
N ALA A 302 -19.61 13.78 -15.55
CA ALA A 302 -20.94 14.37 -15.42
C ALA A 302 -21.08 15.67 -16.24
N ALA A 303 -19.98 16.43 -16.42
CA ALA A 303 -19.98 17.66 -17.23
C ALA A 303 -20.25 17.41 -18.72
N VAL A 304 -20.01 16.18 -19.21
CA VAL A 304 -20.31 15.75 -20.58
C VAL A 304 -21.55 14.85 -20.65
N GLY A 305 -22.39 14.87 -19.60
CA GLY A 305 -23.67 14.15 -19.55
C GLY A 305 -23.55 12.65 -19.25
N ILE A 306 -22.38 12.17 -18.83
CA ILE A 306 -22.15 10.76 -18.49
C ILE A 306 -22.24 10.58 -16.99
N ASN A 307 -23.16 9.72 -16.55
CA ASN A 307 -23.35 9.41 -15.14
C ASN A 307 -22.55 8.16 -14.74
N MET A 308 -21.77 8.27 -13.65
CA MET A 308 -20.94 7.21 -13.07
C MET A 308 -21.47 6.69 -11.71
N ASP A 309 -22.71 7.01 -11.34
CA ASP A 309 -23.33 6.65 -10.06
C ASP A 309 -23.20 5.15 -9.75
N GLN A 310 -23.45 4.27 -10.73
CA GLN A 310 -23.34 2.82 -10.54
C GLN A 310 -21.94 2.39 -10.07
N PHE A 311 -20.89 3.01 -10.60
CA PHE A 311 -19.52 2.73 -10.15
C PHE A 311 -19.34 3.16 -8.69
N PHE A 312 -19.77 4.37 -8.34
CA PHE A 312 -19.65 4.92 -6.99
C PHE A 312 -20.50 4.16 -5.96
N GLU A 313 -21.69 3.68 -6.34
CA GLU A 313 -22.53 2.79 -5.53
C GLU A 313 -21.81 1.48 -5.23
N VAL A 314 -21.20 0.84 -6.23
CA VAL A 314 -20.44 -0.40 -6.02
C VAL A 314 -19.29 -0.17 -5.05
N VAL A 315 -18.52 0.92 -5.22
CA VAL A 315 -17.44 1.29 -4.30
C VAL A 315 -17.97 1.50 -2.87
N ALA A 316 -19.09 2.22 -2.73
CA ALA A 316 -19.71 2.52 -1.45
C ALA A 316 -20.16 1.24 -0.71
N TRP A 317 -20.89 0.36 -1.40
CA TRP A 317 -21.41 -0.88 -0.83
C TRP A 317 -20.33 -1.89 -0.51
N VAL A 318 -19.34 -2.07 -1.38
CA VAL A 318 -18.19 -2.94 -1.11
C VAL A 318 -17.43 -2.45 0.14
N GLY A 319 -17.24 -1.13 0.27
CA GLY A 319 -16.65 -0.53 1.46
C GLY A 319 -17.47 -0.78 2.73
N ALA A 320 -18.79 -0.54 2.68
CA ALA A 320 -19.70 -0.72 3.80
C ALA A 320 -19.75 -2.18 4.29
N ILE A 321 -19.88 -3.13 3.35
CA ILE A 321 -19.90 -4.57 3.64
C ILE A 321 -18.57 -4.99 4.28
N THR A 322 -17.44 -4.56 3.71
CA THR A 322 -16.11 -4.87 4.25
C THR A 322 -15.94 -4.29 5.67
N ALA A 323 -16.35 -3.04 5.88
CA ALA A 323 -16.25 -2.36 7.16
C ALA A 323 -16.99 -3.13 8.26
N PHE A 324 -18.23 -3.53 7.98
CA PHE A 324 -19.09 -4.25 8.91
C PHE A 324 -18.60 -5.69 9.18
N LEU A 325 -18.29 -6.44 8.12
CA LEU A 325 -17.86 -7.84 8.25
C LEU A 325 -16.56 -7.95 9.04
N LEU A 326 -15.55 -7.12 8.72
CA LEU A 326 -14.26 -7.22 9.39
C LEU A 326 -14.28 -6.66 10.82
N ALA A 327 -15.12 -5.65 11.10
CA ALA A 327 -15.29 -5.16 12.47
C ALA A 327 -15.88 -6.25 13.37
N THR A 328 -16.96 -6.90 12.92
CA THR A 328 -17.66 -7.92 13.73
C THR A 328 -16.80 -9.16 13.93
N GLN A 329 -16.09 -9.63 12.90
CA GLN A 329 -15.15 -10.74 13.01
C GLN A 329 -13.93 -10.42 13.88
N GLY A 330 -13.46 -9.17 13.88
CA GLY A 330 -12.32 -8.72 14.69
C GLY A 330 -12.58 -8.77 16.20
N MET A 331 -13.84 -8.60 16.64
CA MET A 331 -14.21 -8.59 18.07
C MET A 331 -13.94 -9.91 18.80
N VAL A 332 -13.91 -11.02 18.06
CA VAL A 332 -13.77 -12.38 18.62
C VAL A 332 -12.39 -12.98 18.38
N GLN A 333 -11.43 -12.18 17.90
CA GLN A 333 -10.07 -12.64 17.67
C GLN A 333 -9.23 -12.56 18.94
N THR A 334 -8.42 -13.59 19.14
CA THR A 334 -7.56 -13.74 20.33
C THR A 334 -6.12 -13.33 20.08
N GLU A 335 -5.68 -13.32 18.82
CA GLU A 335 -4.32 -12.93 18.44
C GLU A 335 -4.22 -11.43 18.17
N ILE A 336 -3.26 -10.75 18.82
CA ILE A 336 -3.13 -9.28 18.75
C ILE A 336 -2.94 -8.77 17.32
N LYS A 337 -2.13 -9.47 16.50
CA LYS A 337 -1.89 -9.10 15.10
C LYS A 337 -3.14 -9.29 14.22
N LYS A 338 -3.90 -10.37 14.41
CA LYS A 338 -5.16 -10.60 13.68
C LYS A 338 -6.17 -9.51 14.02
N VAL A 339 -6.34 -9.15 15.30
CA VAL A 339 -7.21 -8.02 15.71
C VAL A 339 -6.86 -6.74 14.96
N LEU A 340 -5.56 -6.40 14.87
CA LEU A 340 -5.10 -5.22 14.13
C LEU A 340 -5.33 -5.34 12.62
N ALA A 341 -5.21 -6.52 12.03
CA ALA A 341 -5.51 -6.78 10.62
C ALA A 341 -7.01 -6.61 10.31
N TYR A 342 -7.89 -7.17 11.13
CA TYR A 342 -9.35 -6.97 11.02
C TYR A 342 -9.72 -5.50 11.14
N SER A 343 -9.17 -4.82 12.15
CA SER A 343 -9.36 -3.39 12.31
C SER A 343 -8.88 -2.62 11.08
N THR A 344 -7.73 -2.99 10.50
CA THR A 344 -7.23 -2.38 9.26
C THR A 344 -8.21 -2.52 8.10
N GLY A 345 -8.65 -3.75 7.81
CA GLY A 345 -9.58 -3.98 6.71
C GLY A 345 -10.91 -3.24 6.91
N SER A 346 -11.39 -3.15 8.16
CA SER A 346 -12.60 -2.38 8.47
C SER A 346 -12.42 -0.86 8.21
N GLN A 347 -11.30 -0.28 8.65
CA GLN A 347 -11.01 1.15 8.41
C GLN A 347 -10.84 1.47 6.93
N ILE A 348 -10.27 0.55 6.15
CA ILE A 348 -10.18 0.69 4.69
C ILE A 348 -11.56 0.60 4.04
N GLY A 349 -12.45 -0.26 4.56
CA GLY A 349 -13.86 -0.28 4.17
C GLY A 349 -14.53 1.09 4.38
N TYR A 350 -14.27 1.77 5.50
CA TYR A 350 -14.74 3.14 5.72
C TYR A 350 -14.18 4.14 4.69
N MET A 351 -12.90 4.03 4.32
CA MET A 351 -12.30 4.88 3.28
C MET A 351 -12.97 4.67 1.92
N MET A 352 -13.16 3.42 1.51
CA MET A 352 -13.85 3.07 0.25
C MET A 352 -15.29 3.57 0.28
N MET A 353 -16.01 3.36 1.39
CA MET A 353 -17.37 3.83 1.57
C MET A 353 -17.46 5.36 1.43
N ALA A 354 -16.56 6.10 2.07
CA ALA A 354 -16.51 7.56 1.97
C ALA A 354 -16.24 8.03 0.54
N LEU A 355 -15.29 7.42 -0.17
CA LEU A 355 -14.98 7.76 -1.58
C LEU A 355 -16.14 7.41 -2.52
N GLY A 356 -16.84 6.30 -2.28
CA GLY A 356 -18.04 5.93 -3.04
C GLY A 356 -19.18 6.93 -2.81
N ILE A 357 -19.52 7.23 -1.56
CA ILE A 357 -20.56 8.22 -1.22
C ILE A 357 -20.21 9.61 -1.74
N ALA A 358 -18.93 9.99 -1.78
CA ALA A 358 -18.47 11.26 -2.35
C ALA A 358 -18.93 11.42 -3.81
N GLY A 359 -18.74 10.38 -4.63
CA GLY A 359 -19.16 10.39 -6.04
C GLY A 359 -20.66 10.47 -6.27
N LEU A 360 -21.47 10.00 -5.31
CA LEU A 360 -22.93 10.05 -5.33
C LEU A 360 -23.49 11.36 -4.76
N SER A 361 -22.65 12.15 -4.08
CA SER A 361 -23.05 13.35 -3.37
C SER A 361 -22.82 14.60 -4.22
N ARG A 362 -23.66 15.61 -4.01
CA ARG A 362 -23.41 16.97 -4.51
C ARG A 362 -22.19 17.62 -3.83
N GLN A 363 -21.76 17.07 -2.68
CA GLN A 363 -20.60 17.49 -1.91
C GLN A 363 -19.42 16.53 -2.11
N PHE A 364 -19.02 16.33 -3.37
CA PHE A 364 -17.91 15.43 -3.72
C PHE A 364 -16.64 15.72 -2.92
N VAL A 365 -16.28 17.00 -2.81
CA VAL A 365 -15.04 17.44 -2.14
C VAL A 365 -15.02 17.04 -0.66
N ASP A 366 -16.14 17.16 0.05
CA ASP A 366 -16.20 16.86 1.49
C ASP A 366 -16.04 15.36 1.76
N GLY A 367 -16.77 14.53 1.02
CA GLY A 367 -16.67 13.07 1.14
C GLY A 367 -15.30 12.54 0.70
N TYR A 368 -14.76 13.09 -0.39
CA TYR A 368 -13.43 12.76 -0.89
C TYR A 368 -12.35 13.10 0.14
N THR A 369 -12.42 14.32 0.70
CA THR A 369 -11.48 14.79 1.72
C THR A 369 -11.59 13.95 3.00
N ALA A 370 -12.80 13.60 3.44
CA ALA A 370 -12.99 12.74 4.61
C ALA A 370 -12.35 11.35 4.43
N GLY A 371 -12.59 10.70 3.27
CA GLY A 371 -12.01 9.39 2.96
C GLY A 371 -10.48 9.44 2.90
N PHE A 372 -9.92 10.45 2.22
CA PHE A 372 -8.47 10.59 2.07
C PHE A 372 -7.78 11.04 3.38
N PHE A 373 -8.40 11.94 4.15
CA PHE A 373 -7.89 12.33 5.47
C PHE A 373 -7.87 11.15 6.45
N HIS A 374 -8.90 10.30 6.41
CA HIS A 374 -8.94 9.09 7.20
C HIS A 374 -7.82 8.12 6.80
N LEU A 375 -7.49 8.01 5.51
CA LEU A 375 -6.34 7.22 5.03
C LEU A 375 -5.02 7.67 5.66
N ILE A 376 -4.77 8.98 5.71
CA ILE A 376 -3.54 9.56 6.30
C ILE A 376 -3.49 9.28 7.80
N SER A 377 -4.58 9.59 8.50
CA SER A 377 -4.69 9.37 9.95
C SER A 377 -4.46 7.89 10.30
N HIS A 378 -5.12 7.00 9.57
CA HIS A 378 -4.99 5.56 9.73
C HIS A 378 -3.58 5.05 9.47
N ALA A 379 -2.85 5.63 8.51
CA ALA A 379 -1.47 5.24 8.29
C ALA A 379 -0.59 5.47 9.54
N MET A 380 -0.74 6.62 10.18
CA MET A 380 0.05 6.98 11.36
C MET A 380 -0.27 6.10 12.56
N PHE A 381 -1.54 6.04 12.99
CA PHE A 381 -1.87 5.30 14.20
C PHE A 381 -1.73 3.79 14.02
N LYS A 382 -1.99 3.26 12.82
CA LYS A 382 -1.90 1.81 12.59
C LYS A 382 -0.45 1.33 12.54
N ALA A 383 0.47 2.12 12.00
CA ALA A 383 1.90 1.81 12.04
C ALA A 383 2.38 1.70 13.49
N SER A 384 2.04 2.69 14.32
CA SER A 384 2.36 2.69 15.75
C SER A 384 1.76 1.49 16.48
N LEU A 385 0.50 1.14 16.21
CA LEU A 385 -0.15 -0.04 16.82
C LEU A 385 0.56 -1.35 16.46
N PHE A 386 0.96 -1.54 15.19
CA PHE A 386 1.70 -2.75 14.80
C PHE A 386 3.10 -2.80 15.43
N MET A 387 3.83 -1.67 15.46
CA MET A 387 5.16 -1.63 16.09
C MET A 387 5.07 -1.86 17.62
N ALA A 388 4.04 -1.32 18.27
CA ALA A 388 3.75 -1.58 19.69
C ALA A 388 3.41 -3.06 19.92
N ALA A 389 2.51 -3.64 19.13
CA ALA A 389 2.18 -5.05 19.20
C ALA A 389 3.42 -5.93 18.98
N GLY A 390 4.28 -5.59 18.03
CA GLY A 390 5.53 -6.31 17.81
C GLY A 390 6.46 -6.28 19.01
N SER A 391 6.54 -5.14 19.71
CA SER A 391 7.32 -5.02 20.95
C SER A 391 6.75 -5.91 22.06
N LEU A 392 5.42 -5.95 22.21
CA LEU A 392 4.75 -6.85 23.16
C LEU A 392 5.01 -8.33 22.87
N LEU A 393 5.02 -8.74 21.59
CA LEU A 393 5.33 -10.11 21.19
C LEU A 393 6.75 -10.53 21.63
N HIS A 394 7.73 -9.62 21.57
CA HIS A 394 9.10 -9.91 22.03
C HIS A 394 9.20 -10.02 23.55
N ILE A 395 8.47 -9.19 24.29
CA ILE A 395 8.50 -9.17 25.76
C ILE A 395 7.77 -10.38 26.34
N VAL A 396 6.55 -10.65 25.87
CA VAL A 396 5.68 -11.69 26.43
C VAL A 396 6.02 -13.07 25.86
N GLY A 397 6.55 -13.14 24.63
CA GLY A 397 6.82 -14.40 23.93
C GLY A 397 5.57 -15.15 23.45
N SER A 398 4.39 -14.56 23.63
CA SER A 398 3.11 -15.08 23.14
C SER A 398 2.42 -14.09 22.19
N ARG A 399 1.63 -14.63 21.26
CA ARG A 399 0.79 -13.88 20.33
C ARG A 399 -0.66 -13.72 20.77
N PHE A 400 -1.08 -14.46 21.80
CA PHE A 400 -2.44 -14.46 22.31
C PHE A 400 -2.60 -13.39 23.39
N MET A 401 -3.66 -12.57 23.27
CA MET A 401 -3.95 -11.50 24.22
C MET A 401 -4.32 -12.01 25.62
N THR A 402 -4.75 -13.27 25.74
CA THR A 402 -5.01 -13.94 27.03
C THR A 402 -3.77 -14.02 27.91
N ASP A 403 -2.59 -13.97 27.29
CA ASP A 403 -1.30 -14.09 27.98
C ASP A 403 -0.70 -12.71 28.30
N MET A 404 -1.38 -11.62 27.90
CA MET A 404 -0.90 -10.23 27.96
C MET A 404 -1.54 -9.43 29.12
N GLY A 405 -1.53 -9.97 30.34
CA GLY A 405 -2.07 -9.32 31.54
C GLY A 405 -1.05 -8.46 32.30
N GLY A 406 -1.51 -7.44 33.05
CA GLY A 406 -0.68 -6.75 34.06
C GLY A 406 0.44 -5.82 33.56
N LEU A 407 0.63 -5.71 32.23
CA LEU A 407 1.81 -5.07 31.62
C LEU A 407 2.04 -3.58 31.97
N GLN A 408 1.02 -2.87 32.46
CA GLN A 408 1.16 -1.49 32.93
C GLN A 408 2.10 -1.38 34.14
N LYS A 409 2.20 -2.43 34.97
CA LYS A 409 3.05 -2.41 36.18
C LYS A 409 4.45 -2.97 35.92
N ASP A 410 4.53 -4.00 35.09
CA ASP A 410 5.74 -4.84 35.02
C ASP A 410 6.75 -4.40 33.96
N HIS A 411 6.33 -3.72 32.89
CA HIS A 411 7.20 -3.52 31.71
C HIS A 411 7.27 -2.09 31.17
N VAL A 412 6.80 -1.07 31.91
CA VAL A 412 6.91 0.33 31.43
C VAL A 412 8.37 0.72 31.16
N LYS A 413 9.33 0.18 31.91
CA LYS A 413 10.77 0.41 31.67
C LYS A 413 11.34 -0.42 30.50
N ASP A 414 10.92 -1.67 30.32
CA ASP A 414 11.41 -2.56 29.25
C ASP A 414 10.84 -2.22 27.86
N ILE A 415 9.60 -1.71 27.81
CA ILE A 415 8.97 -1.20 26.59
C ILE A 415 9.76 0.00 26.04
N HIS A 416 10.39 0.82 26.89
CA HIS A 416 11.25 1.92 26.45
C HIS A 416 12.61 1.42 25.90
N LEU A 417 13.14 0.31 26.41
CA LEU A 417 14.48 -0.19 26.07
C LEU A 417 14.54 -0.96 24.74
N HIS A 418 13.45 -1.62 24.32
CA HIS A 418 13.42 -2.37 23.04
C HIS A 418 13.15 -1.49 21.79
N VAL A 419 12.79 -0.22 21.97
CA VAL A 419 12.52 0.73 20.87
C VAL A 419 13.78 1.53 20.48
N GLY A 420 14.87 1.42 21.23
CA GLY A 420 16.16 1.98 20.86
C GLY A 420 17.08 2.15 22.08
N LEU A 421 18.35 1.82 21.88
CA LEU A 421 19.47 2.02 22.82
C LEU A 421 19.55 1.01 23.98
N GLN A 422 19.76 -0.26 23.64
CA GLN A 422 20.63 -1.11 24.45
C GLN A 422 21.88 -1.39 23.60
N ASP A 423 23.05 -1.22 24.20
CA ASP A 423 24.41 -1.38 23.64
C ASP A 423 25.10 -0.05 23.21
N LEU A 424 25.25 0.87 24.17
CA LEU A 424 26.47 1.67 24.32
C LEU A 424 27.15 1.22 25.60
N ASP A 425 27.85 0.10 25.53
CA ASP A 425 28.94 -0.29 26.43
C ASP A 425 29.99 -1.04 25.60
#